data_AF-A0A4P9T2G6-F1
#
_entry.id   AF-A0A4P9T2G6-F1
#
_cell.length_a   1.000
_cell.length_b   1.000
_cell.length_c   1.000
_cell.angle_alpha   90.00
_cell.angle_beta   90.00
_cell.angle_gamma   90.00
#
_symmetry.space_group_name_H-M   'P 1'
#
loop_
_entity.id
_entity.type
_entity.pdbx_description
1 polymer ?
#
loop_
_entity_poly.entity_id
_entity_poly.type
_entity_poly.pdbx_seq_one_letter_code
_entity_poly.pdbx_strand_id
1 'polypeptide(L)'
;MKIYSALLLAGTALFFTHPALATVCRNSNGTATDIFYDLSDVFTSGNNQPGQVVTLPEKSGWVGVNATCPAGTTVNYTYRSYVSELPVQSTEGNFKYLKLNDYLLGAMSITDSVAGVFYPPRNYILMGVDYNVSQQKPFGVQDSKLVFKLKVIRPFINMVTIPRQTMFTVYVTTSTGDALSTPVYTISYSGKVEVPQNCEVNAGQVVEFDFGDIGASLFSQAGAGNRPQGVTPQTKTIAIKCTNVAAQAYLSMRLEAEKASGQAMVSDNPDLGFVVANSNGTPLTPNNLSSKIPFHLDDNAAARVGIRAWPISVTGIKPAEGPFTARGYLRVDYD
;
A
#
# COMPACT_ATOMS: atom_id res chain seq x y z
N MET A 1 -8.53 70.95 59.88
CA MET A 1 -8.10 71.91 58.83
C MET A 1 -7.20 71.17 57.85
N LYS A 2 -7.61 71.03 56.57
CA LYS A 2 -6.85 70.66 55.34
C LYS A 2 -5.96 69.40 55.37
N ILE A 3 -6.38 68.28 54.76
CA ILE A 3 -6.04 67.78 53.38
C ILE A 3 -4.52 67.73 53.10
N TYR A 4 -3.96 66.52 52.84
CA TYR A 4 -3.50 66.07 51.50
C TYR A 4 -3.09 64.59 51.48
N SER A 5 -3.62 63.91 50.46
CA SER A 5 -3.36 62.52 50.05
C SER A 5 -1.99 62.36 49.39
N ALA A 6 -1.42 61.15 49.47
CA ALA A 6 -0.54 60.61 48.43
C ALA A 6 -0.69 59.08 48.37
N LEU A 7 -1.43 58.62 47.35
CA LEU A 7 -1.51 57.23 46.91
C LEU A 7 -0.17 56.84 46.26
N LEU A 8 0.45 55.75 46.70
CA LEU A 8 1.51 55.05 45.97
C LEU A 8 0.88 53.98 45.08
N LEU A 9 0.91 54.19 43.77
CA LEU A 9 0.57 53.20 42.74
C LEU A 9 1.77 52.25 42.54
N ALA A 10 1.61 51.00 42.94
CA ALA A 10 2.51 49.91 42.54
C ALA A 10 2.15 49.47 41.11
N GLY A 11 3.00 49.79 40.15
CA GLY A 11 2.85 49.34 38.76
C GLY A 11 3.22 47.86 38.62
N THR A 12 2.21 47.00 38.45
CA THR A 12 2.40 45.62 38.01
C THR A 12 2.77 45.60 36.53
N ALA A 13 4.01 45.20 36.22
CA ALA A 13 4.45 44.91 34.87
C ALA A 13 3.73 43.65 34.35
N LEU A 14 2.71 43.84 33.51
CA LEU A 14 2.13 42.78 32.69
C LEU A 14 3.15 42.38 31.62
N PHE A 15 3.84 41.26 31.83
CA PHE A 15 4.56 40.57 30.78
C PHE A 15 3.53 40.04 29.77
N PHE A 16 3.29 40.78 28.70
CA PHE A 16 2.61 40.27 27.52
C PHE A 16 3.52 39.24 26.83
N THR A 17 3.38 37.97 27.20
CA THR A 17 3.85 36.87 26.36
C THR A 17 3.02 36.91 25.08
N HIS A 18 3.59 37.47 24.01
CA HIS A 18 2.96 37.42 22.70
C HIS A 18 2.86 35.94 22.30
N PRO A 19 1.67 35.41 21.94
CA PRO A 19 1.62 34.09 21.35
C PRO A 19 2.46 34.15 20.08
N ALA A 20 3.51 33.33 20.02
CA ALA A 20 4.23 33.10 18.77
C ALA A 20 3.17 32.64 17.75
N LEU A 21 2.88 33.49 16.75
CA LEU A 21 1.87 33.17 15.75
C LEU A 21 2.30 31.88 15.04
N ALA A 22 1.43 30.87 15.09
CA ALA A 22 1.71 29.60 14.46
C ALA A 22 1.95 29.82 12.96
N THR A 23 3.13 29.47 12.49
CA THR A 23 3.56 29.78 11.12
C THR A 23 3.71 28.48 10.35
N VAL A 24 2.67 28.15 9.59
CA VAL A 24 2.65 27.00 8.69
C VAL A 24 3.08 27.46 7.30
N CYS A 25 4.19 26.89 6.81
CA CYS A 25 4.73 27.23 5.51
C CYS A 25 4.07 26.37 4.42
N ARG A 26 4.10 26.86 3.18
CA ARG A 26 3.49 26.20 2.02
C ARG A 26 4.53 25.94 0.93
N ASN A 27 4.20 25.06 -0.01
CA ASN A 27 4.98 24.94 -1.23
C ASN A 27 5.03 26.28 -1.99
N SER A 28 6.21 26.71 -2.42
CA SER A 28 6.37 27.98 -3.14
C SER A 28 5.64 28.02 -4.49
N ASN A 29 5.38 26.87 -5.10
CA ASN A 29 4.62 26.73 -6.35
C ASN A 29 3.09 26.70 -6.12
N GLY A 30 2.63 26.80 -4.86
CA GLY A 30 1.22 26.85 -4.49
C GLY A 30 0.55 25.50 -4.26
N THR A 31 1.06 24.42 -4.85
CA THR A 31 0.57 23.05 -4.63
C THR A 31 1.67 22.13 -4.11
N ALA A 32 1.31 21.14 -3.31
CA ALA A 32 2.28 20.17 -2.81
C ALA A 32 2.92 19.41 -3.98
N THR A 33 4.25 19.37 -4.02
CA THR A 33 5.00 18.61 -5.02
C THR A 33 5.01 17.13 -4.63
N ASP A 34 4.83 16.22 -5.59
CA ASP A 34 4.99 14.79 -5.31
C ASP A 34 6.39 14.32 -5.71
N ILE A 35 7.13 13.78 -4.74
CA ILE A 35 8.45 13.16 -4.96
C ILE A 35 8.25 11.66 -5.03
N PHE A 36 8.23 11.16 -6.27
CA PHE A 36 8.02 9.74 -6.54
C PHE A 36 9.30 8.90 -6.41
N TYR A 37 9.15 7.70 -5.83
CA TYR A 37 10.16 6.66 -5.72
C TYR A 37 9.67 5.35 -6.35
N ASP A 38 10.44 4.84 -7.30
CA ASP A 38 10.26 3.49 -7.80
C ASP A 38 10.95 2.52 -6.84
N LEU A 39 10.18 1.59 -6.28
CA LEU A 39 10.65 0.54 -5.37
C LEU A 39 10.91 -0.78 -6.09
N SER A 40 10.95 -0.75 -7.43
CA SER A 40 11.17 -1.96 -8.21
C SER A 40 12.56 -2.53 -8.00
N ASP A 41 12.64 -3.84 -7.78
CA ASP A 41 13.90 -4.55 -7.54
C ASP A 41 13.76 -6.05 -7.88
N VAL A 42 14.89 -6.75 -7.94
CA VAL A 42 14.95 -8.20 -8.14
C VAL A 42 15.61 -8.84 -6.92
N PHE A 43 14.85 -9.62 -6.18
CA PHE A 43 15.33 -10.30 -4.98
C PHE A 43 15.85 -11.70 -5.33
N THR A 44 16.87 -12.15 -4.61
CA THR A 44 17.33 -13.54 -4.66
C THR A 44 16.45 -14.44 -3.79
N SER A 45 16.54 -15.75 -3.97
CA SER A 45 15.86 -16.70 -3.08
C SER A 45 16.23 -16.55 -1.61
N GLY A 46 17.45 -16.09 -1.33
CA GLY A 46 17.94 -15.84 0.03
C GLY A 46 17.31 -14.62 0.69
N ASN A 47 17.08 -13.55 -0.09
CA ASN A 47 16.48 -12.32 0.44
C ASN A 47 14.95 -12.34 0.40
N ASN A 48 14.34 -13.26 -0.36
CA ASN A 48 12.91 -13.54 -0.32
C ASN A 48 12.54 -14.47 0.85
N GLN A 49 12.89 -14.09 2.07
CA GLN A 49 12.59 -14.85 3.29
C GLN A 49 12.05 -13.91 4.38
N PRO A 50 11.16 -14.38 5.27
CA PRO A 50 10.61 -13.52 6.33
C PRO A 50 11.74 -12.93 7.18
N GLY A 51 11.64 -11.64 7.46
CA GLY A 51 12.63 -10.92 8.25
C GLY A 51 13.78 -10.30 7.44
N GLN A 52 14.02 -10.76 6.20
CA GLN A 52 15.10 -10.23 5.36
C GLN A 52 14.83 -8.79 4.93
N VAL A 53 15.90 -8.00 4.88
CA VAL A 53 15.86 -6.58 4.53
C VAL A 53 16.77 -6.31 3.35
N VAL A 54 16.21 -5.73 2.29
CA VAL A 54 16.95 -5.25 1.12
C VAL A 54 16.98 -3.73 1.17
N THR A 55 18.17 -3.16 1.04
CA THR A 55 18.34 -1.71 0.92
C THR A 55 18.40 -1.34 -0.55
N LEU A 56 17.46 -0.53 -1.00
CA LEU A 56 17.39 -0.07 -2.38
C LEU A 56 18.49 0.97 -2.65
N PRO A 57 18.89 1.15 -3.93
CA PRO A 57 19.83 2.20 -4.30
C PRO A 57 19.41 3.56 -3.77
N GLU A 58 20.38 4.32 -3.26
CA GLU A 58 20.15 5.69 -2.82
C GLU A 58 19.70 6.54 -4.01
N LYS A 59 18.65 7.35 -3.82
CA LYS A 59 18.36 8.44 -4.76
C LYS A 59 19.23 9.63 -4.42
N SER A 60 20.29 9.80 -5.19
CA SER A 60 21.23 10.91 -5.05
C SER A 60 20.60 12.22 -5.54
N GLY A 61 20.92 13.33 -4.87
CA GLY A 61 20.44 14.67 -5.22
C GLY A 61 19.45 15.23 -4.20
N TRP A 62 19.16 16.52 -4.34
CA TRP A 62 18.18 17.21 -3.51
C TRP A 62 16.77 16.89 -4.00
N VAL A 63 15.80 16.87 -3.08
CA VAL A 63 14.37 16.72 -3.43
C VAL A 63 13.85 17.84 -4.35
N GLY A 64 14.52 18.99 -4.40
CA GLY A 64 14.21 20.07 -5.33
C GLY A 64 12.92 20.83 -5.00
N VAL A 65 12.51 20.83 -3.73
CA VAL A 65 11.28 21.48 -3.27
C VAL A 65 11.64 22.81 -2.62
N ASN A 66 10.86 23.86 -2.92
CA ASN A 66 10.95 25.14 -2.22
C ASN A 66 9.69 25.37 -1.36
N ALA A 67 9.89 25.95 -0.18
CA ALA A 67 8.83 26.37 0.71
C ALA A 67 8.86 27.89 0.92
N THR A 68 7.71 28.44 1.30
CA THR A 68 7.57 29.85 1.66
C THR A 68 6.67 29.96 2.89
N CYS A 69 7.15 30.64 3.92
CA CYS A 69 6.40 30.91 5.13
C CYS A 69 5.58 32.21 4.99
N PRO A 70 4.41 32.31 5.65
CA PRO A 70 3.51 33.45 5.52
C PRO A 70 4.07 34.75 6.13
N ALA A 71 3.35 35.84 5.88
CA ALA A 71 3.60 37.12 6.53
C ALA A 71 3.52 37.02 8.05
N GLY A 72 4.40 37.76 8.74
CA GLY A 72 4.47 37.74 10.20
C GLY A 72 5.42 36.69 10.78
N THR A 73 6.06 35.88 9.95
CA THR A 73 7.14 34.97 10.38
C THR A 73 8.33 35.78 10.91
N THR A 74 8.70 35.62 12.17
CA THR A 74 9.78 36.40 12.84
C THR A 74 11.07 35.62 13.05
N VAL A 75 11.09 34.33 12.75
CA VAL A 75 12.25 33.45 12.89
C VAL A 75 12.82 33.07 11.52
N ASN A 76 14.07 32.57 11.52
CA ASN A 76 14.74 32.11 10.29
C ASN A 76 15.00 30.59 10.27
N TYR A 77 14.57 29.84 11.29
CA TYR A 77 14.66 28.37 11.30
C TYR A 77 13.29 27.76 11.01
N THR A 78 13.31 26.48 10.64
CA THR A 78 12.07 25.72 10.41
C THR A 78 12.11 24.36 11.10
N TYR A 79 10.96 23.75 11.23
CA TYR A 79 10.80 22.35 11.60
C TYR A 79 10.19 21.58 10.42
N ARG A 80 10.63 20.34 10.22
CA ARG A 80 10.07 19.44 9.21
C ARG A 80 9.37 18.26 9.88
N SER A 81 8.17 17.95 9.42
CA SER A 81 7.37 16.83 9.91
C SER A 81 7.00 15.89 8.78
N TYR A 82 7.27 14.60 8.96
CA TYR A 82 7.01 13.52 8.02
C TYR A 82 5.93 12.61 8.60
N VAL A 83 4.70 12.83 8.14
CA VAL A 83 3.51 12.12 8.64
C VAL A 83 3.16 11.00 7.67
N SER A 84 2.91 9.81 8.20
CA SER A 84 2.46 8.64 7.43
C SER A 84 1.07 8.23 7.89
N GLU A 85 0.19 7.93 6.95
CA GLU A 85 -1.09 7.24 7.21
C GLU A 85 -0.93 5.72 7.27
N LEU A 86 0.17 5.20 6.72
CA LEU A 86 0.50 3.78 6.81
C LEU A 86 0.87 3.44 8.27
N PRO A 87 0.40 2.30 8.79
CA PRO A 87 0.70 1.88 10.15
C PRO A 87 2.16 1.43 10.26
N VAL A 88 2.84 1.89 11.31
CA VAL A 88 4.15 1.35 11.73
C VAL A 88 3.91 -0.05 12.30
N GLN A 89 4.47 -1.07 11.65
CA GLN A 89 4.36 -2.47 12.06
C GLN A 89 5.49 -2.87 13.02
N SER A 90 6.68 -2.30 12.85
CA SER A 90 7.86 -2.59 13.67
C SER A 90 8.86 -1.44 13.64
N THR A 91 9.75 -1.43 14.63
CA THR A 91 10.91 -0.53 14.67
C THR A 91 12.16 -1.36 14.93
N GLU A 92 13.14 -1.27 14.05
CA GLU A 92 14.39 -2.05 14.12
C GLU A 92 15.58 -1.11 13.91
N GLY A 93 16.42 -1.03 14.93
CA GLY A 93 17.37 0.08 15.04
C GLY A 93 16.62 1.41 15.03
N ASN A 94 16.99 2.31 14.12
CA ASN A 94 16.32 3.60 13.95
C ASN A 94 15.20 3.57 12.89
N PHE A 95 15.08 2.49 12.11
CA PHE A 95 14.11 2.41 11.02
C PHE A 95 12.73 2.01 11.54
N LYS A 96 11.72 2.75 11.10
CA LYS A 96 10.30 2.43 11.34
C LYS A 96 9.72 1.82 10.08
N TYR A 97 9.33 0.55 10.17
CA TYR A 97 8.81 -0.21 9.03
C TYR A 97 7.28 -0.05 8.94
N LEU A 98 6.83 0.54 7.84
CA LEU A 98 5.44 0.78 7.49
C LEU A 98 4.90 -0.36 6.63
N LYS A 99 3.62 -0.72 6.79
CA LYS A 99 2.97 -1.73 5.94
C LYS A 99 2.76 -1.18 4.53
N LEU A 100 3.46 -1.72 3.52
CA LEU A 100 3.24 -1.36 2.11
C LEU A 100 2.15 -2.24 1.47
N ASN A 101 2.24 -3.54 1.73
CA ASN A 101 1.25 -4.55 1.33
C ASN A 101 1.37 -5.77 2.27
N ASP A 102 0.79 -6.91 1.89
CA ASP A 102 0.80 -8.12 2.72
C ASP A 102 2.11 -8.94 2.67
N TYR A 103 3.06 -8.55 1.81
CA TYR A 103 4.34 -9.24 1.63
C TYR A 103 5.55 -8.40 2.09
N LEU A 104 5.44 -7.08 1.99
CA LEU A 104 6.53 -6.14 2.18
C LEU A 104 6.17 -5.03 3.17
N LEU A 105 7.13 -4.73 4.04
CA LEU A 105 7.20 -3.48 4.79
C LEU A 105 8.25 -2.56 4.16
N GLY A 106 8.07 -1.25 4.33
CA GLY A 106 8.97 -0.22 3.83
C GLY A 106 9.45 0.69 4.95
N ALA A 107 10.73 1.04 4.93
CA ALA A 107 11.29 2.06 5.80
C ALA A 107 12.22 2.96 5.01
N MET A 108 12.44 4.18 5.49
CA MET A 108 13.28 5.15 4.81
C MET A 108 14.19 5.88 5.79
N SER A 109 15.36 6.29 5.32
CA SER A 109 16.16 7.34 5.94
C SER A 109 16.37 8.48 4.96
N ILE A 110 16.44 9.70 5.49
CA ILE A 110 16.69 10.93 4.74
C ILE A 110 17.86 11.65 5.41
N THR A 111 18.69 12.31 4.61
CA THR A 111 19.73 13.22 5.09
C THR A 111 19.34 14.66 4.82
N ASP A 112 19.24 15.47 5.88
CA ASP A 112 19.18 16.93 5.76
C ASP A 112 20.56 17.54 6.06
N SER A 113 20.87 18.67 5.42
CA SER A 113 22.17 19.35 5.54
C SER A 113 22.53 19.75 6.98
N VAL A 114 21.53 20.01 7.82
CA VAL A 114 21.72 20.45 9.21
C VAL A 114 21.22 19.39 10.18
N ALA A 115 20.04 18.82 9.97
CA ALA A 115 19.51 17.79 10.87
C ALA A 115 20.29 16.46 10.78
N GLY A 116 21.11 16.28 9.74
CA GLY A 116 21.81 15.05 9.46
C GLY A 116 20.84 13.94 9.05
N VAL A 117 21.19 12.69 9.36
CA VAL A 117 20.37 11.52 9.02
C VAL A 117 19.23 11.38 10.02
N PHE A 118 18.01 11.21 9.51
CA PHE A 118 16.83 10.88 10.31
C PHE A 118 15.93 9.85 9.62
N TYR A 119 14.99 9.30 10.39
CA TYR A 119 14.23 8.10 10.04
C TYR A 119 12.73 8.36 10.23
N PRO A 120 12.00 8.77 9.18
CA PRO A 120 10.56 9.01 9.27
C PRO A 120 9.73 7.72 9.46
N PRO A 121 8.49 7.80 9.98
CA PRO A 121 7.77 9.03 10.33
C PRO A 121 8.31 9.69 11.60
N ARG A 122 8.43 11.02 11.57
CA ARG A 122 8.91 11.84 12.68
C ARG A 122 8.46 13.28 12.48
N ASN A 123 7.97 13.89 13.55
CA ASN A 123 7.47 15.26 13.53
C ASN A 123 8.46 16.22 14.19
N TYR A 124 8.38 17.46 13.75
CA TYR A 124 9.08 18.62 14.30
C TYR A 124 10.59 18.41 14.45
N ILE A 125 11.23 17.93 13.39
CA ILE A 125 12.69 17.86 13.31
C ILE A 125 13.20 19.28 13.04
N LEU A 126 14.05 19.81 13.92
CA LEU A 126 14.65 21.14 13.73
C LEU A 126 15.57 21.10 12.50
N MET A 127 15.35 22.04 11.59
CA MET A 127 16.12 22.23 10.37
C MET A 127 17.12 23.39 10.53
N GLY A 128 17.87 23.66 9.46
CA GLY A 128 18.76 24.81 9.36
C GLY A 128 18.07 26.16 9.37
N VAL A 129 18.91 27.19 9.36
CA VAL A 129 18.51 28.59 9.23
C VAL A 129 18.56 29.02 7.77
N ASP A 130 17.51 29.68 7.30
CA ASP A 130 17.47 30.36 6.00
C ASP A 130 16.78 31.72 6.18
N TYR A 131 17.45 32.80 5.78
CA TYR A 131 16.92 34.16 5.93
C TYR A 131 15.67 34.41 5.09
N ASN A 132 15.41 33.62 4.04
CA ASN A 132 14.19 33.76 3.24
C ASN A 132 12.92 33.38 4.01
N VAL A 133 13.04 32.61 5.11
CA VAL A 133 11.93 32.17 5.96
C VAL A 133 11.15 33.37 6.53
N SER A 134 11.82 34.34 7.14
CA SER A 134 11.17 35.56 7.68
C SER A 134 10.80 36.59 6.61
N GLN A 135 11.35 36.47 5.40
CA GLN A 135 11.21 37.45 4.33
C GLN A 135 10.09 37.11 3.32
N GLN A 136 9.31 36.05 3.58
CA GLN A 136 8.29 35.53 2.65
C GLN A 136 8.87 35.17 1.28
N LYS A 137 10.14 34.77 1.23
CA LYS A 137 10.82 34.36 0.00
C LYS A 137 10.92 32.83 -0.07
N PRO A 138 10.99 32.23 -1.27
CA PRO A 138 11.27 30.81 -1.42
C PRO A 138 12.60 30.42 -0.78
N PHE A 139 12.60 29.34 0.01
CA PHE A 139 13.81 28.68 0.52
C PHE A 139 13.78 27.20 0.18
N GLY A 140 14.97 26.61 0.00
CA GLY A 140 15.12 25.23 -0.42
C GLY A 140 14.91 24.24 0.73
N VAL A 141 14.13 23.20 0.46
CA VAL A 141 14.08 22.00 1.31
C VAL A 141 15.34 21.18 1.06
N GLN A 142 16.21 21.17 2.06
CA GLN A 142 17.53 20.58 2.00
C GLN A 142 17.52 19.09 2.38
N ASP A 143 16.56 18.32 1.86
CA ASP A 143 16.57 16.85 1.98
C ASP A 143 17.30 16.20 0.80
N SER A 144 18.10 15.19 1.11
CA SER A 144 18.97 14.47 0.18
C SER A 144 19.23 13.04 0.66
N LYS A 145 19.89 12.23 -0.19
CA LYS A 145 20.31 10.86 0.13
C LYS A 145 19.17 10.01 0.70
N LEU A 146 18.08 9.94 -0.04
CA LEU A 146 16.93 9.16 0.38
C LEU A 146 17.24 7.68 0.13
N VAL A 147 17.28 6.91 1.20
CA VAL A 147 17.57 5.48 1.19
C VAL A 147 16.33 4.72 1.65
N PHE A 148 15.81 3.87 0.78
CA PHE A 148 14.65 3.05 1.05
C PHE A 148 15.08 1.63 1.41
N LYS A 149 14.34 1.00 2.32
CA LYS A 149 14.52 -0.39 2.71
C LYS A 149 13.21 -1.14 2.56
N LEU A 150 13.27 -2.31 1.96
CA LEU A 150 12.17 -3.25 1.86
C LEU A 150 12.44 -4.44 2.78
N LYS A 151 11.46 -4.77 3.62
CA LYS A 151 11.51 -5.93 4.51
C LYS A 151 10.46 -6.95 4.09
N VAL A 152 10.88 -8.18 3.88
CA VAL A 152 9.98 -9.29 3.56
C VAL A 152 9.32 -9.79 4.84
N ILE A 153 7.99 -9.83 4.85
CA ILE A 153 7.19 -10.43 5.95
C ILE A 153 6.52 -11.74 5.52
N ARG A 154 6.29 -11.92 4.22
CA ARG A 154 5.83 -13.16 3.64
C ARG A 154 6.57 -13.39 2.32
N PRO A 155 7.15 -14.58 2.09
CA PRO A 155 7.78 -14.90 0.82
C PRO A 155 6.73 -14.95 -0.28
N PHE A 156 7.13 -14.64 -1.49
CA PHE A 156 6.24 -14.68 -2.66
C PHE A 156 6.88 -15.44 -3.81
N ILE A 157 6.07 -15.76 -4.81
CA ILE A 157 6.47 -16.48 -6.03
C ILE A 157 6.27 -15.53 -7.20
N ASN A 158 7.23 -15.56 -8.13
CA ASN A 158 7.33 -14.75 -9.34
C ASN A 158 7.50 -13.26 -9.05
N MET A 159 6.45 -12.58 -8.58
CA MET A 159 6.53 -11.16 -8.25
C MET A 159 5.44 -10.71 -7.26
N VAL A 160 5.71 -9.57 -6.62
CA VAL A 160 4.71 -8.78 -5.90
C VAL A 160 4.69 -7.34 -6.41
N THR A 161 3.48 -6.85 -6.71
CA THR A 161 3.27 -5.46 -7.09
C THR A 161 3.11 -4.60 -5.84
N ILE A 162 3.78 -3.46 -5.84
CA ILE A 162 3.63 -2.40 -4.83
C ILE A 162 2.76 -1.30 -5.46
N PRO A 163 1.48 -1.18 -5.07
CA PRO A 163 0.59 -0.19 -5.64
C PRO A 163 1.06 1.23 -5.29
N ARG A 164 0.66 2.19 -6.13
CA ARG A 164 0.99 3.59 -5.91
C ARG A 164 0.32 4.14 -4.65
N GLN A 165 1.12 4.59 -3.70
CA GLN A 165 0.63 5.15 -2.42
C GLN A 165 1.56 6.27 -1.94
N THR A 166 1.04 7.14 -1.07
CA THR A 166 1.82 8.15 -0.37
C THR A 166 2.38 7.56 0.92
N MET A 167 3.71 7.55 1.07
CA MET A 167 4.36 7.12 2.32
C MET A 167 4.38 8.24 3.35
N PHE A 168 4.73 9.45 2.90
CA PHE A 168 4.87 10.61 3.78
C PHE A 168 4.24 11.85 3.18
N THR A 169 3.44 12.53 3.99
CA THR A 169 3.03 13.91 3.76
C THR A 169 3.94 14.80 4.61
N VAL A 170 4.60 15.76 3.96
CA VAL A 170 5.64 16.56 4.59
C VAL A 170 5.18 18.00 4.81
N TYR A 171 5.36 18.47 6.03
CA TYR A 171 4.97 19.79 6.49
C TYR A 171 6.19 20.58 6.94
N VAL A 172 6.15 21.89 6.74
CA VAL A 172 7.17 22.82 7.21
C VAL A 172 6.51 23.85 8.12
N THR A 173 7.01 23.94 9.34
CA THR A 173 6.51 24.86 10.38
C THR A 173 7.66 25.64 11.01
N THR A 174 7.38 26.56 11.92
CA THR A 174 8.42 27.32 12.66
C THR A 174 8.42 27.06 14.16
N SER A 175 7.41 26.34 14.67
CA SER A 175 7.32 25.88 16.04
C SER A 175 6.85 24.42 16.09
N THR A 176 7.15 23.74 17.21
CA THR A 176 6.66 22.40 17.52
C THR A 176 5.18 22.37 17.91
N GLY A 177 4.58 23.54 18.17
CA GLY A 177 3.15 23.69 18.44
C GLY A 177 2.30 24.00 17.21
N ASP A 178 2.94 24.23 16.05
CA ASP A 178 2.24 24.59 14.81
C ASP A 178 1.48 23.39 14.25
N ALA A 179 0.26 23.62 13.75
CA ALA A 179 -0.55 22.59 13.14
C ALA A 179 0.08 22.08 11.83
N LEU A 180 0.02 20.77 11.60
CA LEU A 180 0.46 20.12 10.37
C LEU A 180 -0.68 20.14 9.33
N SER A 181 -1.04 21.34 8.84
CA SER A 181 -2.26 21.55 8.05
C SER A 181 -2.02 21.77 6.55
N THR A 182 -0.86 22.32 6.15
CA THR A 182 -0.56 22.62 4.74
C THR A 182 0.64 21.80 4.28
N PRO A 183 0.44 20.78 3.43
CA PRO A 183 1.54 19.97 2.92
C PRO A 183 2.41 20.78 1.96
N VAL A 184 3.72 20.67 2.12
CA VAL A 184 4.71 21.26 1.21
C VAL A 184 5.03 20.28 0.09
N TYR A 185 5.20 19.00 0.41
CA TYR A 185 5.39 17.94 -0.59
C TYR A 185 4.98 16.58 -0.02
N THR A 186 4.81 15.62 -0.91
CA THR A 186 4.59 14.22 -0.57
C THR A 186 5.75 13.38 -1.06
N ILE A 187 5.96 12.24 -0.41
CA ILE A 187 6.84 11.18 -0.89
C ILE A 187 5.94 10.00 -1.21
N SER A 188 5.78 9.70 -2.49
CA SER A 188 5.00 8.57 -2.98
C SER A 188 5.90 7.47 -3.51
N TYR A 189 5.36 6.26 -3.54
CA TYR A 189 6.05 5.10 -4.09
C TYR A 189 5.13 4.21 -4.90
N SER A 190 5.72 3.43 -5.79
CA SER A 190 5.14 2.23 -6.40
C SER A 190 6.28 1.37 -6.92
N GLY A 191 5.99 0.17 -7.40
CA GLY A 191 6.99 -0.64 -8.07
C GLY A 191 6.58 -2.10 -8.12
N LYS A 192 7.53 -2.97 -8.46
CA LYS A 192 7.37 -4.42 -8.39
C LYS A 192 8.64 -5.09 -7.92
N VAL A 193 8.52 -6.07 -7.05
CA VAL A 193 9.65 -6.89 -6.65
C VAL A 193 9.51 -8.26 -7.29
N GLU A 194 10.52 -8.66 -8.06
CA GLU A 194 10.58 -9.96 -8.73
C GLU A 194 11.50 -10.91 -7.98
N VAL A 195 11.22 -12.20 -8.07
CA VAL A 195 12.01 -13.27 -7.42
C VAL A 195 12.18 -14.46 -8.36
N PRO A 196 13.26 -15.25 -8.23
CA PRO A 196 13.52 -16.39 -9.11
C PRO A 196 12.60 -17.58 -8.88
N GLN A 197 11.90 -17.64 -7.74
CA GLN A 197 10.92 -18.68 -7.46
C GLN A 197 9.73 -18.56 -8.39
N ASN A 198 9.44 -19.61 -9.15
CA ASN A 198 8.34 -19.61 -10.10
C ASN A 198 7.57 -20.92 -10.01
N CYS A 199 6.25 -20.86 -10.15
CA CYS A 199 5.38 -22.02 -10.26
C CYS A 199 4.53 -21.88 -11.51
N GLU A 200 4.66 -22.85 -12.41
CA GLU A 200 3.87 -22.95 -13.61
C GLU A 200 2.58 -23.73 -13.31
N VAL A 201 1.45 -23.06 -13.56
CA VAL A 201 0.12 -23.63 -13.36
C VAL A 201 -0.39 -24.17 -14.69
N ASN A 202 -0.72 -25.46 -14.71
CA ASN A 202 -1.24 -26.21 -15.86
C ASN A 202 -0.41 -26.06 -17.15
N ALA A 203 0.92 -26.04 -17.03
CA ALA A 203 1.83 -25.82 -18.15
C ALA A 203 1.53 -24.52 -18.94
N GLY A 204 1.05 -23.48 -18.24
CA GLY A 204 0.65 -22.20 -18.83
C GLY A 204 -0.65 -22.25 -19.64
N GLN A 205 -1.34 -23.40 -19.71
CA GLN A 205 -2.57 -23.56 -20.48
C GLN A 205 -3.79 -23.10 -19.70
N VAL A 206 -4.72 -22.44 -20.40
CA VAL A 206 -6.00 -21.99 -19.85
C VAL A 206 -6.82 -23.20 -19.39
N VAL A 207 -7.34 -23.12 -18.17
CA VAL A 207 -8.27 -24.10 -17.62
C VAL A 207 -9.69 -23.65 -17.97
N GLU A 208 -10.22 -24.17 -19.06
CA GLU A 208 -11.55 -23.80 -19.55
C GLU A 208 -12.67 -24.54 -18.81
N PHE A 209 -13.80 -23.91 -18.52
CA PHE A 209 -15.00 -24.57 -18.02
C PHE A 209 -16.17 -24.17 -18.90
N ASP A 210 -16.71 -25.12 -19.66
CA ASP A 210 -17.80 -24.88 -20.60
C ASP A 210 -19.06 -25.58 -20.11
N PHE A 211 -20.04 -24.80 -19.65
CA PHE A 211 -21.30 -25.32 -19.12
C PHE A 211 -22.40 -25.48 -20.18
N GLY A 212 -22.09 -25.18 -21.45
CA GLY A 212 -23.05 -25.20 -22.54
C GLY A 212 -24.20 -24.20 -22.34
N ASP A 213 -25.31 -24.46 -23.04
CA ASP A 213 -26.48 -23.59 -23.00
C ASP A 213 -27.29 -23.80 -21.72
N ILE A 214 -27.64 -22.68 -21.06
CA ILE A 214 -28.45 -22.66 -19.85
C ILE A 214 -29.61 -21.69 -20.09
N GLY A 215 -30.84 -22.15 -19.85
CA GLY A 215 -32.03 -21.31 -20.01
C GLY A 215 -31.98 -20.08 -19.09
N ALA A 216 -32.10 -18.87 -19.65
CA ALA A 216 -32.00 -17.62 -18.91
C ALA A 216 -32.95 -17.54 -17.69
N SER A 217 -34.16 -18.11 -17.81
CA SER A 217 -35.13 -18.16 -16.70
C SER A 217 -34.63 -18.96 -15.49
N LEU A 218 -33.75 -19.95 -15.68
CA LEU A 218 -33.21 -20.77 -14.60
C LEU A 218 -32.31 -19.94 -13.66
N PHE A 219 -31.64 -18.90 -14.17
CA PHE A 219 -30.85 -18.00 -13.33
C PHE A 219 -31.73 -17.12 -12.44
N SER A 220 -32.81 -16.57 -12.97
CA SER A 220 -33.78 -15.83 -12.14
C SER A 220 -34.48 -16.73 -11.12
N GLN A 221 -34.80 -17.97 -11.50
CA GLN A 221 -35.43 -18.94 -10.59
C GLN A 221 -34.51 -19.41 -9.47
N ALA A 222 -33.20 -19.49 -9.72
CA ALA A 222 -32.22 -19.83 -8.70
C ALA A 222 -32.15 -18.76 -7.58
N GLY A 223 -32.35 -17.49 -7.93
CA GLY A 223 -32.14 -16.36 -7.04
C GLY A 223 -30.66 -15.99 -6.87
N ALA A 224 -30.40 -14.81 -6.33
CA ALA A 224 -29.06 -14.25 -6.19
C ALA A 224 -28.13 -15.16 -5.37
N GLY A 225 -26.91 -15.36 -5.86
CA GLY A 225 -25.88 -16.21 -5.26
C GLY A 225 -26.02 -17.71 -5.57
N ASN A 226 -27.11 -18.14 -6.20
CA ASN A 226 -27.41 -19.56 -6.34
C ASN A 226 -27.14 -20.10 -7.76
N ARG A 227 -26.84 -21.39 -7.81
CA ARG A 227 -26.63 -22.16 -9.05
C ARG A 227 -27.98 -22.49 -9.70
N PRO A 228 -28.14 -22.30 -11.02
CA PRO A 228 -29.32 -22.77 -11.76
C PRO A 228 -29.58 -24.27 -11.57
N GLN A 229 -30.86 -24.63 -11.42
CA GLN A 229 -31.25 -26.03 -11.28
C GLN A 229 -30.86 -26.84 -12.53
N GLY A 230 -30.36 -28.06 -12.32
CA GLY A 230 -29.95 -28.97 -13.40
C GLY A 230 -28.53 -28.75 -13.95
N VAL A 231 -27.86 -27.64 -13.64
CA VAL A 231 -26.50 -27.36 -14.15
C VAL A 231 -25.45 -28.03 -13.27
N THR A 232 -24.85 -29.14 -13.70
CA THR A 232 -23.88 -29.89 -12.87
C THR A 232 -22.52 -29.17 -12.77
N PRO A 233 -21.93 -29.03 -11.55
CA PRO A 233 -20.58 -28.51 -11.40
C PRO A 233 -19.55 -29.35 -12.15
N GLN A 234 -18.65 -28.67 -12.86
CA GLN A 234 -17.53 -29.32 -13.54
C GLN A 234 -16.32 -29.38 -12.60
N THR A 235 -15.50 -30.43 -12.76
CA THR A 235 -14.29 -30.64 -11.95
C THR A 235 -13.09 -30.78 -12.86
N LYS A 236 -12.00 -30.09 -12.53
CA LYS A 236 -10.72 -30.19 -13.24
C LYS A 236 -9.57 -30.33 -12.26
N THR A 237 -8.50 -31.00 -12.69
CA THR A 237 -7.27 -31.13 -11.91
C THR A 237 -6.19 -30.25 -12.52
N ILE A 238 -5.61 -29.39 -11.70
CA ILE A 238 -4.57 -28.44 -12.08
C ILE A 238 -3.22 -29.03 -11.72
N ALA A 239 -2.37 -29.23 -12.72
CA ALA A 239 -0.98 -29.58 -12.49
C ALA A 239 -0.18 -28.33 -12.11
N ILE A 240 0.67 -28.40 -11.10
CA ILE A 240 1.54 -27.31 -10.69
C ILE A 240 2.97 -27.85 -10.72
N LYS A 241 3.90 -27.09 -11.30
CA LYS A 241 5.33 -27.40 -11.26
C LYS A 241 6.12 -26.17 -10.89
N CYS A 242 6.93 -26.26 -9.85
CA CYS A 242 7.70 -25.15 -9.32
C CYS A 242 9.20 -25.30 -9.61
N THR A 243 9.88 -24.15 -9.69
CA THR A 243 11.32 -24.01 -9.90
C THR A 243 11.86 -23.01 -8.89
N ASN A 244 13.07 -23.26 -8.38
CA ASN A 244 13.69 -22.50 -7.29
C ASN A 244 12.86 -22.47 -5.97
N VAL A 245 11.86 -23.33 -5.86
CA VAL A 245 11.09 -23.59 -4.63
C VAL A 245 11.55 -24.95 -4.09
N ALA A 246 11.65 -25.07 -2.76
CA ALA A 246 12.03 -26.33 -2.13
C ALA A 246 11.03 -27.45 -2.50
N ALA A 247 11.55 -28.66 -2.75
CA ALA A 247 10.70 -29.85 -2.75
C ALA A 247 10.00 -29.96 -1.40
N GLN A 248 8.79 -30.54 -1.37
CA GLN A 248 8.03 -30.66 -0.14
C GLN A 248 7.72 -29.30 0.53
N ALA A 249 7.62 -28.20 -0.24
CA ALA A 249 7.16 -26.93 0.28
C ALA A 249 5.63 -26.93 0.47
N TYR A 250 5.17 -26.32 1.56
CA TYR A 250 3.76 -25.98 1.77
C TYR A 250 3.42 -24.69 1.02
N LEU A 251 2.50 -24.80 0.08
CA LEU A 251 2.04 -23.70 -0.76
C LEU A 251 0.52 -23.64 -0.72
N SER A 252 -0.03 -22.55 -1.27
CA SER A 252 -1.45 -22.39 -1.40
C SER A 252 -1.81 -21.82 -2.77
N MET A 253 -3.00 -22.17 -3.25
CA MET A 253 -3.56 -21.63 -4.48
C MET A 253 -4.78 -20.78 -4.15
N ARG A 254 -4.83 -19.56 -4.69
CA ARG A 254 -5.98 -18.66 -4.56
C ARG A 254 -6.45 -18.14 -5.90
N LEU A 255 -7.64 -17.58 -5.90
CA LEU A 255 -8.30 -17.03 -7.08
C LEU A 255 -8.19 -15.50 -7.10
N GLU A 256 -7.75 -14.96 -8.22
CA GLU A 256 -7.83 -13.52 -8.53
C GLU A 256 -8.81 -13.31 -9.68
N ALA A 257 -9.61 -12.25 -9.63
CA ALA A 257 -10.55 -11.90 -10.69
C ALA A 257 -10.70 -10.38 -10.80
N GLU A 258 -10.88 -9.88 -12.02
CA GLU A 258 -11.05 -8.44 -12.26
C GLU A 258 -12.38 -7.92 -11.69
N LYS A 259 -13.46 -8.67 -11.92
CA LYS A 259 -14.80 -8.37 -11.39
C LYS A 259 -15.23 -9.51 -10.47
N ALA A 260 -15.53 -9.17 -9.22
CA ALA A 260 -15.96 -10.13 -8.23
C ALA A 260 -17.13 -9.59 -7.41
N SER A 261 -18.03 -10.48 -7.00
CA SER A 261 -19.14 -10.18 -6.10
C SER A 261 -19.31 -11.34 -5.12
N GLY A 262 -18.97 -11.11 -3.84
CA GLY A 262 -18.89 -12.18 -2.86
C GLY A 262 -17.93 -13.28 -3.32
N GLN A 263 -18.45 -14.51 -3.48
CA GLN A 263 -17.68 -15.68 -3.93
C GLN A 263 -17.66 -15.85 -5.46
N ALA A 264 -18.30 -14.96 -6.21
CA ALA A 264 -18.46 -15.09 -7.64
C ALA A 264 -17.39 -14.29 -8.39
N MET A 265 -16.84 -14.88 -9.44
CA MET A 265 -16.26 -14.15 -10.57
C MET A 265 -17.41 -13.65 -11.43
N VAL A 266 -17.56 -12.34 -11.56
CA VAL A 266 -18.63 -11.74 -12.36
C VAL A 266 -18.21 -11.77 -13.83
N SER A 267 -19.13 -12.18 -14.70
CA SER A 267 -18.89 -12.27 -16.13
C SER A 267 -18.97 -10.91 -16.84
N ASP A 268 -18.82 -10.92 -18.17
CA ASP A 268 -19.21 -9.82 -19.04
C ASP A 268 -20.71 -9.46 -18.95
N ASN A 269 -21.55 -10.39 -18.50
CA ASN A 269 -22.92 -10.12 -18.05
C ASN A 269 -22.97 -9.95 -16.51
N PRO A 270 -23.35 -8.77 -15.99
CA PRO A 270 -23.32 -8.49 -14.55
C PRO A 270 -24.32 -9.31 -13.72
N ASP A 271 -25.36 -9.87 -14.35
CA ASP A 271 -26.33 -10.75 -13.68
C ASP A 271 -25.81 -12.18 -13.53
N LEU A 272 -24.70 -12.53 -14.19
CA LEU A 272 -24.16 -13.87 -14.27
C LEU A 272 -22.70 -13.93 -13.83
N GLY A 273 -22.34 -15.05 -13.23
CA GLY A 273 -21.00 -15.27 -12.75
C GLY A 273 -20.72 -16.74 -12.50
N PHE A 274 -19.50 -17.01 -12.07
CA PHE A 274 -19.03 -18.35 -11.80
C PHE A 274 -18.41 -18.41 -10.41
N VAL A 275 -18.72 -19.47 -9.70
CA VAL A 275 -18.02 -19.83 -8.46
C VAL A 275 -16.97 -20.88 -8.81
N VAL A 276 -15.75 -20.66 -8.34
CA VAL A 276 -14.69 -21.68 -8.33
C VAL A 276 -14.50 -22.12 -6.89
N ALA A 277 -14.30 -23.42 -6.68
CA ALA A 277 -14.22 -24.06 -5.39
C ALA A 277 -13.11 -25.11 -5.38
N ASN A 278 -12.73 -25.56 -4.19
CA ASN A 278 -11.89 -26.75 -4.04
C ASN A 278 -12.67 -28.04 -4.41
N SER A 279 -11.99 -29.19 -4.40
CA SER A 279 -12.59 -30.51 -4.66
C SER A 279 -13.78 -30.85 -3.74
N ASN A 280 -13.76 -30.35 -2.51
CA ASN A 280 -14.83 -30.56 -1.52
C ASN A 280 -16.04 -29.64 -1.74
N GLY A 281 -15.97 -28.71 -2.71
CA GLY A 281 -17.04 -27.76 -3.00
C GLY A 281 -17.02 -26.51 -2.14
N THR A 282 -15.96 -26.25 -1.36
CA THR A 282 -15.78 -24.99 -0.63
C THR A 282 -15.39 -23.87 -1.60
N PRO A 283 -16.19 -22.79 -1.75
CA PRO A 283 -15.89 -21.71 -2.67
C PRO A 283 -14.59 -20.96 -2.34
N LEU A 284 -13.89 -20.53 -3.38
CA LEU A 284 -12.80 -19.57 -3.33
C LEU A 284 -13.36 -18.17 -3.57
N THR A 285 -13.24 -17.31 -2.57
CA THR A 285 -13.56 -15.89 -2.69
C THR A 285 -12.46 -15.20 -3.50
N PRO A 286 -12.76 -14.62 -4.68
CA PRO A 286 -11.74 -13.95 -5.49
C PRO A 286 -11.07 -12.80 -4.73
N ASN A 287 -9.78 -12.57 -4.98
CA ASN A 287 -8.98 -11.49 -4.40
C ASN A 287 -8.87 -11.51 -2.88
N ASN A 288 -9.12 -12.67 -2.24
CA ASN A 288 -9.02 -12.83 -0.79
C ASN A 288 -7.88 -13.78 -0.41
N LEU A 289 -6.87 -13.26 0.29
CA LEU A 289 -5.69 -14.02 0.73
C LEU A 289 -6.00 -15.15 1.73
N SER A 290 -7.12 -15.09 2.46
CA SER A 290 -7.51 -16.17 3.39
C SER A 290 -8.34 -17.26 2.70
N SER A 291 -8.85 -17.00 1.49
CA SER A 291 -9.61 -17.98 0.72
C SER A 291 -8.70 -18.71 -0.26
N LYS A 292 -8.17 -19.85 0.18
CA LYS A 292 -7.09 -20.57 -0.50
C LYS A 292 -7.25 -22.08 -0.39
N ILE A 293 -6.64 -22.80 -1.34
CA ILE A 293 -6.48 -24.25 -1.31
C ILE A 293 -5.03 -24.54 -0.91
N PRO A 294 -4.77 -25.06 0.31
CA PRO A 294 -3.44 -25.49 0.68
C PRO A 294 -3.07 -26.76 -0.08
N PHE A 295 -1.80 -26.87 -0.47
CA PHE A 295 -1.24 -28.08 -1.08
C PHE A 295 0.25 -28.20 -0.76
N HIS A 296 0.80 -29.37 -1.01
CA HIS A 296 2.20 -29.66 -0.81
C HIS A 296 2.84 -30.07 -2.12
N LEU A 297 4.08 -29.66 -2.33
CA LEU A 297 4.88 -30.16 -3.44
C LEU A 297 5.38 -31.58 -3.14
N ASP A 298 5.58 -32.38 -4.18
CA ASP A 298 6.29 -33.65 -4.10
C ASP A 298 7.82 -33.47 -4.21
N ASP A 299 8.55 -34.57 -4.29
CA ASP A 299 10.01 -34.59 -4.42
C ASP A 299 10.52 -33.96 -5.73
N ASN A 300 9.64 -33.84 -6.73
CA ASN A 300 9.92 -33.21 -8.02
C ASN A 300 9.47 -31.74 -8.07
N ALA A 301 9.15 -31.14 -6.92
CA ALA A 301 8.59 -29.80 -6.80
C ALA A 301 7.29 -29.63 -7.61
N ALA A 302 6.47 -30.68 -7.68
CA ALA A 302 5.20 -30.70 -8.41
C ALA A 302 4.01 -31.02 -7.51
N ALA A 303 2.81 -30.63 -7.93
CA ALA A 303 1.56 -30.94 -7.24
C ALA A 303 0.39 -31.07 -8.22
N ARG A 304 -0.71 -31.67 -7.75
CA ARG A 304 -1.98 -31.72 -8.48
C ARG A 304 -3.10 -31.25 -7.56
N VAL A 305 -3.81 -30.21 -7.96
CA VAL A 305 -4.89 -29.60 -7.16
C VAL A 305 -6.22 -29.73 -7.90
N GLY A 306 -7.21 -30.36 -7.25
CA GLY A 306 -8.56 -30.46 -7.78
C GLY A 306 -9.37 -29.19 -7.53
N ILE A 307 -9.98 -28.64 -8.58
CA ILE A 307 -10.91 -27.51 -8.50
C ILE A 307 -12.26 -27.87 -9.12
N ARG A 308 -13.30 -27.19 -8.66
CA ARG A 308 -14.66 -27.31 -9.16
C ARG A 308 -15.19 -25.94 -9.55
N ALA A 309 -16.02 -25.88 -10.57
CA ALA A 309 -16.67 -24.63 -10.96
C ALA A 309 -18.14 -24.85 -11.34
N TRP A 310 -18.96 -23.82 -11.16
CA TRP A 310 -20.34 -23.78 -11.64
C TRP A 310 -20.80 -22.34 -11.86
N PRO A 311 -21.74 -22.11 -12.80
CA PRO A 311 -22.34 -20.80 -12.98
C PRO A 311 -23.36 -20.52 -11.88
N ILE A 312 -23.55 -19.24 -11.58
CA ILE A 312 -24.54 -18.75 -10.63
C ILE A 312 -25.27 -17.53 -11.19
N SER A 313 -26.45 -17.25 -10.63
CA SER A 313 -27.09 -15.95 -10.76
C SER A 313 -26.47 -14.99 -9.75
N VAL A 314 -25.87 -13.90 -10.21
CA VAL A 314 -25.23 -12.91 -9.32
C VAL A 314 -26.28 -12.02 -8.66
N THR A 315 -27.26 -11.56 -9.44
CA THR A 315 -28.28 -10.58 -9.00
C THR A 315 -29.64 -11.18 -8.71
N GLY A 316 -29.93 -12.39 -9.21
CA GLY A 316 -31.27 -12.99 -9.17
C GLY A 316 -32.20 -12.48 -10.29
N ILE A 317 -31.74 -11.58 -11.15
CA ILE A 317 -32.51 -11.04 -12.27
C ILE A 317 -32.41 -11.99 -13.47
N LYS A 318 -33.44 -12.03 -14.33
CA LYS A 318 -33.36 -12.78 -15.59
C LYS A 318 -32.33 -12.07 -16.49
N PRO A 319 -31.21 -12.72 -16.84
CA PRO A 319 -30.19 -12.10 -17.68
C PRO A 319 -30.71 -11.88 -19.10
N ALA A 320 -30.08 -10.95 -19.82
CA ALA A 320 -30.17 -10.90 -21.27
C ALA A 320 -29.63 -12.20 -21.88
N GLU A 321 -30.33 -12.73 -22.89
CA GLU A 321 -29.93 -13.95 -23.60
C GLU A 321 -28.71 -13.65 -24.49
N GLY A 322 -27.71 -14.53 -24.43
CA GLY A 322 -26.45 -14.39 -25.15
C GLY A 322 -25.31 -15.17 -24.47
N PRO A 323 -24.15 -15.29 -25.14
CA PRO A 323 -22.96 -15.87 -24.52
C PRO A 323 -22.48 -14.97 -23.37
N PHE A 324 -21.92 -15.58 -22.34
CA PHE A 324 -21.29 -14.86 -21.24
C PHE A 324 -20.02 -15.58 -20.78
N THR A 325 -19.00 -14.81 -20.41
CA THR A 325 -17.67 -15.32 -20.05
C THR A 325 -17.09 -14.57 -18.86
N ALA A 326 -16.36 -15.27 -18.01
CA ALA A 326 -15.55 -14.67 -16.96
C ALA A 326 -14.11 -15.19 -17.03
N ARG A 327 -13.15 -14.35 -16.68
CA ARG A 327 -11.74 -14.72 -16.60
C ARG A 327 -11.22 -14.44 -15.19
N GLY A 328 -10.47 -15.40 -14.67
CA GLY A 328 -9.77 -15.30 -13.39
C GLY A 328 -8.40 -15.96 -13.49
N TYR A 329 -7.55 -15.68 -12.52
CA TYR A 329 -6.19 -16.17 -12.44
C TYR A 329 -6.03 -17.03 -11.19
N LEU A 330 -5.45 -18.21 -11.36
CA LEU A 330 -5.00 -19.02 -10.22
C LEU A 330 -3.58 -18.57 -9.87
N ARG A 331 -3.41 -18.11 -8.64
CA ARG A 331 -2.12 -17.68 -8.13
C ARG A 331 -1.65 -18.62 -7.04
N VAL A 332 -0.37 -18.98 -7.11
CA VAL A 332 0.32 -19.80 -6.11
C VAL A 332 1.14 -18.89 -5.21
N ASP A 333 0.98 -19.04 -3.91
CA ASP A 333 1.72 -18.29 -2.88
C ASP A 333 2.25 -19.25 -1.80
N TYR A 334 3.25 -18.81 -1.03
CA TYR A 334 3.67 -19.53 0.18
C TYR A 334 2.57 -19.47 1.25
N ASP A 335 2.40 -20.56 2.00
CA ASP A 335 1.43 -20.65 3.10
C ASP A 335 1.93 -20.02 4.40
#